data_AF-A0A1I3NIW3-F1
#
_entry.id   AF-A0A1I3NIW3-F1
#
_cell.length_a   1.000
_cell.length_b   1.000
_cell.length_c   1.000
_cell.angle_alpha   90.00
_cell.angle_beta   90.00
_cell.angle_gamma   90.00
#
_symmetry.space_group_name_H-M   'P 1'
#
loop_
_entity.id
_entity.type
_entity.pdbx_description
1 polymer ?
#
loop_
_entity_poly.entity_id
_entity_poly.type
_entity_poly.pdbx_seq_one_letter_code
_entity_poly.pdbx_strand_id
1 'polypeptide(L)'
;MAIVKYTLEPNAKPTKEQIKEIKKAAKSPIVYDEDCPELTEEQLKEFAIIAKKQREERKKKVIALRVNSSTLEKAKKLGKGYTAILSRMIDLCIDDKELLQKCL
;
A
#
# COMPACT_ATOMS: atom_id res chain seq x y z
N MET A 1 23.93 -16.51 -18.82
CA MET A 1 23.67 -15.12 -18.38
C MET A 1 24.45 -14.86 -17.10
N ALA A 2 25.27 -13.81 -17.04
CA ALA A 2 25.95 -13.43 -15.81
C ALA A 2 24.98 -12.65 -14.91
N ILE A 3 24.73 -13.14 -13.69
CA ILE A 3 23.90 -12.44 -12.70
C ILE A 3 24.73 -11.29 -12.13
N VAL A 4 24.33 -10.05 -12.40
CA VAL A 4 24.97 -8.87 -11.82
C VAL A 4 24.29 -8.55 -10.48
N LYS A 5 25.07 -8.54 -9.39
CA LYS A 5 24.59 -8.22 -8.04
C LYS A 5 24.91 -6.77 -7.70
N TYR A 6 23.95 -6.07 -7.10
CA TYR A 6 24.11 -4.69 -6.61
C TYR A 6 23.66 -4.59 -5.16
N THR A 7 24.44 -3.86 -4.34
CA THR A 7 24.06 -3.49 -2.97
C THR A 7 23.53 -2.06 -2.99
N LEU A 8 22.29 -1.85 -2.51
CA LEU A 8 21.64 -0.54 -2.49
C LEU A 8 21.60 0.02 -1.06
N GLU A 9 22.01 1.27 -0.88
CA GLU A 9 21.86 1.99 0.38
C GLU A 9 20.52 2.75 0.44
N PRO A 10 19.87 2.85 1.62
CA PRO A 10 18.66 3.63 1.78
C PRO A 10 18.88 5.11 1.39
N ASN A 11 17.97 5.68 0.59
CA ASN A 11 18.01 7.06 0.06
C ASN A 11 19.13 7.37 -0.96
N ALA A 12 19.89 6.38 -1.43
CA ALA A 12 20.86 6.59 -2.50
C ALA A 12 20.14 7.02 -3.80
N LYS A 13 20.57 8.16 -4.38
CA LYS A 13 20.07 8.59 -5.69
C LYS A 13 20.77 7.78 -6.78
N PRO A 14 20.03 7.28 -7.80
CA PRO A 14 20.64 6.52 -8.88
C PRO A 14 21.65 7.38 -9.67
N THR A 15 22.76 6.77 -10.06
CA THR A 15 23.77 7.44 -10.90
C THR A 15 23.23 7.71 -12.29
N LYS A 16 23.85 8.65 -13.02
CA LYS A 16 23.44 9.01 -14.39
C LYS A 16 23.42 7.80 -15.33
N GLU A 17 24.31 6.83 -15.11
CA GLU A 17 24.39 5.59 -15.89
C GLU A 17 23.23 4.64 -15.58
N GLN A 18 22.91 4.43 -14.29
CA GLN A 18 21.74 3.65 -13.87
C GLN A 18 20.43 4.24 -14.42
N ILE A 19 20.30 5.58 -14.42
CA ILE A 19 19.14 6.24 -15.01
C ILE A 19 19.06 6.00 -16.53
N LYS A 20 20.19 6.00 -17.24
CA LYS A 20 20.23 5.67 -18.68
C LYS A 20 19.86 4.21 -18.93
N GLU A 21 20.31 3.30 -18.08
CA GLU A 21 19.99 1.87 -18.16
C GLU A 21 18.50 1.62 -17.93
N ILE A 22 17.91 2.22 -16.91
CA ILE A 22 16.45 2.17 -16.66
C ILE A 22 15.68 2.73 -17.87
N LYS A 23 16.11 3.86 -18.43
CA LYS A 23 15.49 4.43 -19.63
C LYS A 23 15.62 3.55 -20.87
N LYS A 24 16.71 2.79 -21.00
CA LYS A 24 16.94 1.86 -22.09
C LYS A 24 16.05 0.62 -21.92
N ALA A 25 15.99 0.07 -20.71
CA ALA A 25 15.11 -1.06 -20.36
C ALA A 25 13.63 -0.72 -20.57
N ALA A 26 13.20 0.50 -20.21
CA ALA A 26 11.83 0.95 -20.45
C ALA A 26 11.44 1.05 -21.94
N LYS A 27 12.42 1.09 -22.84
CA LYS A 27 12.20 1.09 -24.30
C LYS A 27 12.34 -0.31 -24.93
N SER A 28 12.78 -1.29 -24.16
CA SER A 28 12.91 -2.67 -24.64
C SER A 28 11.51 -3.26 -24.89
N PRO A 29 11.34 -4.05 -25.96
CA PRO A 29 10.08 -4.73 -26.20
C PRO A 29 9.80 -5.73 -25.08
N ILE A 30 8.53 -5.90 -24.75
CA ILE A 30 8.07 -6.96 -23.86
C ILE A 30 8.16 -8.25 -24.68
N VAL A 31 9.08 -9.14 -24.31
CA VAL A 31 9.27 -10.44 -24.95
C VAL A 31 8.72 -11.50 -24.00
N TYR A 32 7.80 -12.29 -24.49
CA TYR A 32 7.25 -13.43 -23.78
C TYR A 32 8.09 -14.66 -24.12
N ASP A 33 8.45 -15.44 -23.11
CA ASP A 33 9.21 -16.68 -23.24
C ASP A 33 8.39 -17.87 -22.74
N GLU A 34 8.94 -19.08 -22.81
CA GLU A 34 8.24 -20.30 -22.37
C GLU A 34 7.94 -20.30 -20.86
N ASP A 35 8.77 -19.57 -20.07
CA ASP A 35 8.61 -19.42 -18.63
C ASP A 35 7.64 -18.27 -18.24
N CYS A 36 7.41 -17.32 -19.16
CA CYS A 36 6.59 -16.12 -19.01
C CYS A 36 5.71 -15.90 -20.26
N PRO A 37 4.70 -16.77 -20.47
CA PRO A 37 3.79 -16.66 -21.60
C PRO A 37 2.88 -15.44 -21.50
N GLU A 38 2.28 -15.05 -22.63
CA GLU A 38 1.24 -14.03 -22.65
C GLU A 38 0.04 -14.46 -21.79
N LEU A 39 -0.45 -13.53 -20.97
CA LEU A 39 -1.70 -13.74 -20.25
C LEU A 39 -2.86 -13.82 -21.24
N THR A 40 -3.64 -14.89 -21.16
CA THR A 40 -4.87 -15.04 -21.95
C THR A 40 -5.90 -13.98 -21.56
N GLU A 41 -6.81 -13.64 -22.48
CA GLU A 41 -7.88 -12.67 -22.22
C GLU A 41 -8.75 -13.03 -21.01
N GLU A 42 -8.93 -14.33 -20.74
CA GLU A 42 -9.68 -14.84 -19.59
C GLU A 42 -8.95 -14.53 -18.29
N GLN A 43 -7.64 -14.81 -18.22
CA GLN A 43 -6.81 -14.49 -17.05
C GLN A 43 -6.77 -12.98 -16.78
N LEU A 44 -6.68 -12.16 -17.83
CA LEU A 44 -6.72 -10.70 -17.69
C LEU A 44 -8.05 -10.22 -17.08
N LYS A 45 -9.19 -10.84 -17.47
CA LYS A 45 -10.50 -10.54 -16.87
C LYS A 45 -10.56 -10.94 -15.40
N GLU A 46 -10.01 -12.11 -15.05
CA GLU A 46 -9.94 -12.55 -13.65
C GLU A 46 -9.11 -11.57 -12.79
N PHE A 47 -7.94 -11.16 -13.27
CA PHE A 47 -7.13 -10.15 -12.59
C PHE A 47 -7.86 -8.83 -12.42
N ALA A 48 -8.63 -8.40 -13.43
CA ALA A 48 -9.42 -7.18 -13.35
C ALA A 48 -10.50 -7.27 -12.25
N ILE A 49 -11.17 -8.43 -12.13
CA ILE A 49 -12.17 -8.69 -11.08
C ILE A 49 -11.50 -8.67 -9.70
N ILE A 50 -10.39 -9.37 -9.52
CA ILE A 50 -9.64 -9.40 -8.26
C ILE A 50 -9.19 -7.99 -7.88
N ALA A 51 -8.63 -7.24 -8.83
CA ALA A 51 -8.18 -5.87 -8.61
C ALA A 51 -9.34 -4.96 -8.20
N LYS A 52 -10.51 -5.12 -8.81
CA LYS A 52 -11.72 -4.38 -8.42
C LYS A 52 -12.13 -4.71 -7.00
N LYS A 53 -12.21 -6.00 -6.64
CA LYS A 53 -12.56 -6.45 -5.28
C LYS A 53 -11.61 -5.87 -4.23
N GLN A 54 -10.30 -5.95 -4.46
CA GLN A 54 -9.31 -5.38 -3.55
C GLN A 54 -9.41 -3.85 -3.43
N ARG A 55 -9.76 -3.14 -4.50
CA ARG A 55 -9.99 -1.69 -4.44
C ARG A 55 -11.22 -1.37 -3.59
N GLU A 56 -12.27 -2.16 -3.72
CA GLU A 56 -13.49 -2.03 -2.90
C GLU A 56 -13.21 -2.33 -1.43
N GLU A 57 -12.48 -3.40 -1.11
CA GLU A 57 -12.07 -3.75 0.26
C GLU A 57 -11.18 -2.69 0.90
N ARG A 58 -10.24 -2.10 0.14
CA ARG A 58 -9.35 -1.04 0.64
C ARG A 58 -10.05 0.31 0.79
N LYS A 59 -11.28 0.48 0.28
CA LYS A 59 -12.00 1.74 0.37
C LYS A 59 -12.49 1.96 1.79
N LYS A 60 -11.74 2.76 2.55
CA LYS A 60 -12.12 3.17 3.91
C LYS A 60 -13.43 3.97 3.87
N LYS A 61 -14.35 3.64 4.77
CA LYS A 61 -15.58 4.42 4.99
C LYS A 61 -15.25 5.62 5.89
N VAL A 62 -15.80 6.78 5.55
CA VAL A 62 -15.65 8.00 6.35
C VAL A 62 -16.80 8.06 7.34
N ILE A 63 -16.47 8.22 8.62
CA ILE A 63 -17.43 8.43 9.70
C ILE A 63 -17.17 9.80 10.35
N ALA A 64 -18.22 10.45 10.83
CA ALA A 64 -18.13 11.67 11.61
C ALA A 64 -18.46 11.35 13.08
N LEU A 65 -17.50 11.60 13.98
CA LEU A 65 -17.64 11.34 15.42
C LEU A 65 -17.40 12.64 16.20
N ARG A 66 -18.16 12.84 17.27
CA ARG A 66 -17.88 13.89 18.25
C ARG A 66 -16.95 13.33 19.32
N VAL A 67 -15.90 14.05 19.63
CA VAL A 67 -14.92 13.70 20.67
C VAL A 67 -14.67 14.89 21.58
N ASN A 68 -14.27 14.63 22.82
CA ASN A 68 -13.87 15.67 23.76
C ASN A 68 -12.63 16.42 23.23
N SER A 69 -12.51 17.71 23.59
CA SER A 69 -11.39 18.56 23.20
C SER A 69 -10.03 17.97 23.62
N SER A 70 -9.95 17.45 24.85
CA SER A 70 -8.75 16.80 25.39
C SER A 70 -8.32 15.57 24.59
N THR A 71 -9.26 14.80 24.03
CA THR A 71 -8.96 13.64 23.17
C THR A 71 -8.33 14.09 21.86
N LEU A 72 -8.86 15.17 21.26
CA LEU A 72 -8.32 15.72 20.01
C LEU A 72 -6.90 16.27 20.20
N GLU A 73 -6.64 16.94 21.32
CA GLU A 73 -5.29 17.43 21.66
C GLU A 73 -4.28 16.30 21.78
N LYS A 74 -4.64 15.21 22.50
CA LYS A 74 -3.80 14.01 22.60
C LYS A 74 -3.52 13.40 21.22
N ALA A 75 -4.54 13.32 20.36
CA ALA A 75 -4.37 12.79 19.02
C ALA A 75 -3.40 13.65 18.19
N LYS A 76 -3.53 14.98 18.20
CA LYS A 76 -2.63 15.88 17.48
C LYS A 76 -1.17 15.75 17.90
N LYS A 77 -0.90 15.43 19.18
CA LYS A 77 0.47 15.19 19.69
C LYS A 77 1.15 13.96 19.07
N LEU A 78 0.41 13.05 18.45
CA LEU A 78 0.96 11.90 17.71
C LEU A 78 1.66 12.31 16.39
N GLY A 79 1.54 13.57 15.98
CA GLY A 79 2.25 14.13 14.84
C GLY A 79 1.51 13.99 13.50
N LYS A 80 2.26 14.15 12.40
CA LYS A 80 1.70 14.11 11.04
C LYS A 80 1.12 12.72 10.77
N GLY A 81 -0.15 12.68 10.34
CA GLY A 81 -0.84 11.41 10.08
C GLY A 81 -1.56 10.82 11.30
N TYR A 82 -1.74 11.59 12.39
CA TYR A 82 -2.50 11.14 13.56
C TYR A 82 -3.90 10.59 13.22
N THR A 83 -4.55 11.10 12.17
CA THR A 83 -5.85 10.59 11.69
C THR A 83 -5.78 9.14 11.22
N ALA A 84 -4.68 8.72 10.60
CA ALA A 84 -4.45 7.34 10.21
C ALA A 84 -4.11 6.44 11.40
N ILE A 85 -3.49 6.99 12.45
CA ILE A 85 -3.30 6.29 13.72
C ILE A 85 -4.66 6.09 14.39
N LEU A 86 -5.48 7.13 14.51
CA LEU A 86 -6.82 7.05 15.07
C LEU A 86 -7.71 6.04 14.35
N SER A 87 -7.72 6.03 13.02
CA SER A 87 -8.46 5.01 12.24
C SER A 87 -8.08 3.59 12.68
N ARG A 88 -6.78 3.30 12.80
CA ARG A 88 -6.31 1.96 13.22
C ARG A 88 -6.64 1.66 14.68
N MET A 89 -6.57 2.66 15.56
CA MET A 89 -6.96 2.49 16.96
C MET A 89 -8.45 2.14 17.06
N ILE A 90 -9.31 2.82 16.30
CA ILE A 90 -10.75 2.53 16.29
C ILE A 90 -11.00 1.09 15.81
N ASP A 91 -10.36 0.68 14.71
CA ASP A 91 -10.49 -0.69 14.19
C ASP A 91 -10.10 -1.73 15.27
N LEU A 92 -8.95 -1.54 15.93
CA LEU A 92 -8.48 -2.44 16.99
C LEU A 92 -9.39 -2.44 18.23
N CYS A 93 -9.90 -1.28 18.64
CA CYS A 93 -10.77 -1.15 19.81
C CYS A 93 -12.13 -1.83 19.61
N ILE A 94 -12.66 -1.87 18.39
CA ILE A 94 -13.93 -2.54 18.08
C ILE A 94 -13.78 -4.06 18.18
N ASP A 95 -12.61 -4.59 17.80
CA ASP A 95 -12.32 -6.03 17.86
C ASP A 95 -11.95 -6.52 19.28
N ASP A 96 -11.57 -5.61 20.18
CA ASP A 96 -11.26 -5.92 21.58
C ASP A 96 -12.53 -6.04 22.44
N LYS A 97 -12.87 -7.28 22.81
CA LYS A 97 -14.06 -7.61 23.61
C LYS A 97 -14.06 -6.95 24.99
N GLU A 98 -12.90 -6.83 25.65
CA GLU A 98 -12.83 -6.25 27.00
C GLU A 98 -13.05 -4.74 26.95
N LEU A 99 -12.47 -4.09 25.95
CA LEU A 99 -12.60 -2.66 25.77
C LEU A 99 -14.01 -2.28 25.31
N LEU A 100 -14.60 -3.09 24.43
CA LEU A 100 -15.99 -2.94 23.99
C LEU A 100 -16.98 -3.04 25.15
N GLN A 101 -16.78 -4.00 26.08
CA GLN A 101 -17.63 -4.13 27.27
C GLN A 101 -17.59 -2.91 28.19
N LYS A 102 -16.47 -2.18 28.25
CA LYS A 102 -16.36 -0.94 29.04
C LYS A 102 -17.03 0.26 28.39
N CYS A 103 -17.39 0.15 27.11
CA CYS A 103 -18.01 1.21 26.32
C CYS A 103 -19.53 1.04 26.12
N LEU A 104 -20.09 -0.13 26.48
CA LEU A 104 -21.53 -0.43 26.46
C LEU A 104 -22.17 -0.12 27.82
#